data_AF-A0AAQ4E8V6-F1
#
_entry.id   AF-A0AAQ4E8V6-F1
#
_cell.length_a   1.000
_cell.length_b   1.000
_cell.length_c   1.000
_cell.angle_alpha   90.00
_cell.angle_beta   90.00
_cell.angle_gamma   90.00
#
_symmetry.space_group_name_H-M   'P 1'
#
loop_
_entity.id
_entity.type
_entity.pdbx_description
1 polymer ?
#
loop_
_entity_poly.entity_id
_entity_poly.type
_entity_poly.pdbx_seq_one_letter_code
_entity_poly.pdbx_strand_id
1 'polypeptide(L)'
;MDQGVILQARKIYRCDLLKRILLCYDNGKQYSVDLLGAICLIVYAWKQVEGDMIRRCFMHGGFSKQQDDSPEDASDASCTLDDEGELLCARMTDFDEENGGGSNGLTFADYLSAELDAQTSCADLEGEICKNGPSSEGEGDVEPARAPALAAVVESLNVVRSFVECSGGNSELLRTVSRLEDAAYGAANYRAKQSRIDDYFK
;
A
#
# COMPACT_ATOMS: atom_id res chain seq x y z
N MET A 1 10.35 3.25 -18.08
CA MET A 1 10.31 3.91 -16.75
C MET A 1 11.63 3.59 -16.10
N ASP A 2 12.33 4.60 -15.58
CA ASP A 2 13.63 4.37 -14.93
C ASP A 2 13.45 3.39 -13.75
N GLN A 3 14.39 2.46 -13.60
CA GLN A 3 14.40 1.51 -12.49
C GLN A 3 14.40 2.24 -11.15
N GLY A 4 15.04 3.42 -11.05
CA GLY A 4 15.04 4.21 -9.81
C GLY A 4 13.64 4.58 -9.30
N VAL A 5 12.73 4.99 -10.18
CA VAL A 5 11.35 5.35 -9.80
C VAL A 5 10.57 4.12 -9.32
N ILE A 6 10.76 2.99 -10.00
CA ILE A 6 10.11 1.72 -9.63
C ILE A 6 10.64 1.24 -8.27
N LEU A 7 11.94 1.31 -8.05
CA LEU A 7 12.58 0.93 -6.79
C LEU A 7 12.03 1.75 -5.62
N GLN A 8 11.86 3.06 -5.79
CA GLN A 8 11.28 3.89 -4.73
C GLN A 8 9.84 3.53 -4.42
N ALA A 9 9.00 3.35 -5.44
CA ALA A 9 7.60 2.94 -5.23
C ALA A 9 7.52 1.61 -4.47
N ARG A 10 8.40 0.65 -4.78
CA ARG A 10 8.51 -0.63 -4.06
C ARG A 10 8.95 -0.44 -2.61
N LYS A 11 9.95 0.41 -2.37
CA LYS A 11 10.45 0.71 -1.03
C LYS A 11 9.33 1.27 -0.14
N ILE A 12 8.60 2.26 -0.66
CA ILE A 12 7.44 2.84 0.04
C ILE A 12 6.38 1.77 0.33
N TYR A 13 6.02 0.96 -0.67
CA TYR A 13 5.06 -0.13 -0.51
C TYR A 13 5.47 -1.10 0.61
N ARG A 14 6.74 -1.51 0.66
CA ARG A 14 7.27 -2.44 1.66
C ARG A 14 7.30 -1.83 3.06
N CYS A 15 7.73 -0.57 3.20
CA CYS A 15 7.65 0.14 4.48
C CYS A 15 6.21 0.16 5.01
N ASP A 16 5.27 0.53 4.15
CA ASP A 16 3.85 0.59 4.46
C ASP A 16 3.24 -0.76 4.82
N LEU A 17 3.68 -1.83 4.14
CA LEU A 17 3.25 -3.20 4.44
C LEU A 17 3.77 -3.63 5.82
N LEU A 18 5.06 -3.38 6.10
CA LEU A 18 5.68 -3.72 7.38
C LEU A 18 5.03 -2.99 8.55
N LYS A 19 4.74 -1.68 8.40
CA LYS A 19 4.00 -0.89 9.40
C LYS A 19 2.69 -1.57 9.81
N ARG A 20 1.95 -2.13 8.84
CA ARG A 20 0.67 -2.81 9.09
C ARG A 20 0.86 -4.18 9.73
N ILE A 21 1.87 -4.94 9.29
CA ILE A 21 2.22 -6.23 9.90
C ILE A 21 2.56 -6.04 11.38
N LEU A 22 3.45 -5.09 11.68
CA LEU A 22 3.87 -4.79 13.05
C LEU A 22 2.71 -4.29 13.91
N LEU A 23 1.82 -3.45 13.37
CA LEU A 23 0.64 -3.01 14.11
C LEU A 23 -0.28 -4.18 14.48
N CYS A 24 -0.50 -5.12 13.56
CA CYS A 24 -1.30 -6.31 13.85
C CYS A 24 -0.61 -7.22 14.86
N TYR A 25 0.72 -7.40 14.74
CA TYR A 25 1.52 -8.19 15.65
C TYR A 25 1.41 -7.71 17.10
N ASP A 26 1.61 -6.41 17.35
CA ASP A 26 1.46 -5.82 18.69
C ASP A 26 0.07 -6.05 19.30
N ASN A 27 -0.94 -6.19 18.45
CA ASN A 27 -2.32 -6.43 18.88
C ASN A 27 -2.67 -7.94 18.92
N GLY A 28 -1.69 -8.83 18.78
CA GLY A 28 -1.88 -10.28 18.77
C GLY A 28 -2.70 -10.79 17.58
N LYS A 29 -2.72 -10.05 16.47
CA LYS A 29 -3.47 -10.38 15.26
C LYS A 29 -2.54 -10.73 14.12
N GLN A 30 -2.96 -11.64 13.26
CA GLN A 30 -2.28 -11.89 11.99
C GLN A 30 -2.69 -10.83 10.97
N TYR A 31 -1.71 -10.26 10.27
CA TYR A 31 -1.96 -9.40 9.12
C TYR A 31 -2.09 -10.24 7.85
N SER A 32 -3.16 -10.03 7.09
CA SER A 32 -3.36 -10.61 5.76
C SER A 32 -3.77 -9.51 4.79
N VAL A 33 -3.13 -9.48 3.62
CA VAL A 33 -3.47 -8.55 2.54
C VAL A 33 -4.13 -9.32 1.40
N ASP A 34 -5.30 -8.88 0.98
CA ASP A 34 -5.98 -9.39 -0.21
C ASP A 34 -5.46 -8.70 -1.48
N LEU A 35 -5.80 -9.24 -2.66
CA LEU A 35 -5.32 -8.68 -3.93
C LEU A 35 -5.74 -7.22 -4.10
N LEU A 36 -6.98 -6.88 -3.73
CA LEU A 36 -7.47 -5.50 -3.80
C LEU A 36 -6.72 -4.58 -2.84
N GLY A 37 -6.46 -5.03 -1.62
CA GLY A 37 -5.62 -4.33 -0.65
C GLY A 37 -4.21 -4.10 -1.19
N ALA A 38 -3.58 -5.13 -1.76
CA ALA A 38 -2.25 -5.01 -2.36
C ALA A 38 -2.20 -3.98 -3.50
N ILE A 39 -3.21 -3.99 -4.39
CA ILE A 39 -3.32 -2.99 -5.47
C ILE A 39 -3.49 -1.58 -4.89
N CYS A 40 -4.38 -1.40 -3.90
CA CYS A 40 -4.56 -0.11 -3.24
C CYS A 40 -3.28 0.41 -2.60
N LEU A 41 -2.50 -0.48 -1.96
CA LEU A 41 -1.22 -0.14 -1.36
C LEU A 41 -0.19 0.27 -2.41
N ILE A 42 -0.10 -0.41 -3.55
CA ILE A 42 0.81 -0.03 -4.64
C ILE A 42 0.42 1.32 -5.23
N VAL A 43 -0.87 1.57 -5.45
CA VAL A 43 -1.36 2.87 -5.95
C VAL A 43 -1.06 3.98 -4.94
N TYR A 44 -1.21 3.71 -3.64
CA TYR A 44 -0.86 4.66 -2.60
C TYR A 44 0.64 4.94 -2.58
N ALA A 45 1.48 3.91 -2.61
CA ALA A 45 2.93 4.05 -2.69
C ALA A 45 3.38 4.85 -3.91
N TRP A 46 2.77 4.61 -5.07
CA TRP A 46 3.04 5.35 -6.31
C TRP A 46 2.74 6.84 -6.17
N LYS A 47 1.64 7.20 -5.49
CA LYS A 47 1.28 8.61 -5.25
C LYS A 47 2.22 9.33 -4.29
N GLN A 48 2.97 8.59 -3.47
CA GLN A 48 3.95 9.14 -2.54
C GLN A 48 5.33 9.34 -3.16
N VAL A 49 5.57 8.87 -4.39
CA VAL A 49 6.83 9.13 -5.10
C VAL A 49 6.90 10.62 -5.46
N GLU A 50 7.86 11.32 -4.88
CA GLU A 50 8.04 12.75 -5.09
C GLU A 50 8.48 13.10 -6.52
N GLY A 51 7.96 14.20 -7.06
CA GLY A 51 8.31 14.68 -8.39
C GLY A 51 9.80 15.02 -8.55
N ASP A 52 10.44 15.50 -7.49
CA ASP A 52 11.89 15.78 -7.48
C ASP A 52 12.73 14.50 -7.59
N MET A 53 12.26 13.41 -6.99
CA MET A 53 12.90 12.10 -7.09
C MET A 53 12.81 11.56 -8.52
N ILE A 54 11.62 11.67 -9.14
CA ILE A 54 11.43 11.36 -10.56
C ILE A 54 12.37 12.19 -11.42
N ARG A 55 12.46 13.51 -11.17
CA ARG A 55 13.36 14.40 -11.91
C ARG A 55 14.83 13.96 -11.79
N ARG A 56 15.30 13.61 -10.59
CA ARG A 56 16.67 13.12 -10.36
C ARG A 56 16.95 11.81 -11.10
N CYS A 57 16.01 10.87 -11.10
CA CYS A 57 16.10 9.64 -11.90
C CYS A 57 16.28 9.95 -13.40
N PHE A 58 15.44 10.84 -13.94
CA PHE A 58 15.60 11.28 -15.34
C PHE A 58 16.94 12.00 -15.60
N MET A 59 17.43 12.83 -14.66
CA MET A 59 18.77 13.44 -14.80
C MET A 59 19.87 12.38 -14.84
N HIS A 60 19.80 11.36 -13.98
CA HIS A 60 20.75 10.26 -13.97
C HIS A 60 20.71 9.43 -15.26
N GLY A 61 19.52 9.27 -15.84
CA GLY A 61 19.33 8.68 -17.17
C GLY A 61 19.80 9.55 -18.36
N GLY A 62 20.46 10.68 -18.09
CA GLY A 62 20.99 11.59 -19.11
C GLY A 62 19.97 12.58 -19.66
N PHE A 63 18.77 12.67 -19.10
CA PHE A 63 17.74 13.64 -19.47
C PHE A 63 17.86 14.94 -18.67
N SER A 64 19.08 15.49 -18.59
CA SER A 64 19.33 16.81 -18.01
C SER A 64 19.19 17.88 -19.10
N LYS A 65 18.39 18.91 -18.82
CA LYS A 65 18.41 20.15 -19.61
C LYS A 65 19.77 20.78 -19.34
N GLN A 66 20.59 21.01 -20.36
CA GLN A 66 21.87 21.72 -20.20
C GLN A 66 21.59 23.11 -19.59
N GLN A 67 21.71 23.19 -18.28
CA GLN A 67 22.07 24.40 -17.58
C GLN A 67 23.43 24.09 -16.97
N ASP A 68 24.43 24.86 -17.41
CA ASP A 68 25.73 24.95 -16.76
C ASP A 68 25.49 25.28 -15.28
N ASP A 69 25.58 24.27 -14.41
CA ASP A 69 25.97 24.47 -13.03
C ASP A 69 26.64 23.18 -12.51
N SER A 70 27.72 23.45 -11.79
CA SER A 70 28.77 22.60 -11.18
C SER A 70 28.42 21.14 -10.80
N PRO A 71 29.38 20.19 -10.84
CA PRO A 71 29.16 18.83 -10.39
C PRO A 71 29.18 18.79 -8.85
N GLU A 72 28.00 18.84 -8.22
CA GLU A 72 27.86 18.41 -6.85
C GLU A 72 27.34 16.97 -6.82
N ASP A 73 28.28 16.09 -6.45
CA ASP A 73 28.14 14.77 -5.86
C ASP A 73 26.95 13.90 -6.26
N ALA A 74 27.28 12.85 -7.01
CA ALA A 74 26.54 11.60 -7.08
C ALA A 74 26.60 10.86 -5.72
N SER A 75 26.07 11.49 -4.67
CA SER A 75 25.73 10.78 -3.44
C SER A 75 24.53 9.91 -3.77
N ASP A 76 24.77 8.61 -3.71
CA ASP A 76 23.80 7.54 -3.68
C ASP A 76 22.55 8.00 -2.92
N ALA A 77 21.37 7.79 -3.50
CA ALA A 77 20.10 8.07 -2.86
C ALA A 77 19.86 7.01 -1.78
N SER A 78 20.73 6.98 -0.77
CA SER A 78 20.33 6.65 0.58
C SER A 78 19.16 7.57 0.87
N CYS A 79 17.94 7.03 0.85
CA CYS A 79 16.94 7.55 1.77
C CYS A 79 17.63 7.46 3.12
N THR A 80 18.15 8.59 3.60
CA THR A 80 18.41 8.78 5.02
C THR A 80 17.18 8.22 5.70
N LEU A 81 17.38 7.19 6.53
CA LEU A 81 16.34 6.68 7.40
C LEU A 81 15.80 7.94 8.08
N ASP A 82 14.56 8.29 7.75
CA ASP A 82 13.84 9.24 8.56
C ASP A 82 13.68 8.62 9.95
N ASP A 83 13.35 9.44 10.94
CA ASP A 83 13.14 8.96 12.32
C ASP A 83 12.14 7.78 12.38
N GLU A 84 11.23 7.68 11.40
CA GLU A 84 10.29 6.56 11.25
C GLU A 84 10.95 5.26 10.77
N GLY A 85 11.88 5.33 9.81
CA GLY A 85 12.64 4.18 9.32
C GLY A 85 13.50 3.56 10.42
N GLU A 86 14.15 4.38 11.25
CA GLU A 86 14.93 3.89 12.40
C GLU A 86 14.04 3.20 13.45
N LEU A 87 12.84 3.74 13.69
CA LEU A 87 11.85 3.12 14.58
C LEU A 87 11.37 1.76 14.07
N LEU A 88 11.19 1.63 12.75
CA LEU A 88 10.82 0.36 12.13
C LEU A 88 11.95 -0.66 12.20
N CYS A 89 13.21 -0.24 12.01
CA CYS A 89 14.37 -1.11 12.19
C CYS A 89 14.42 -1.68 13.62
N ALA A 90 14.28 -0.82 14.63
CA ALA A 90 14.32 -1.23 16.03
C ALA A 90 13.22 -2.25 16.33
N ARG A 91 11.99 -1.95 15.89
CA ARG A 91 10.83 -2.82 16.14
C ARG A 91 10.87 -4.14 15.37
N MET A 92 11.48 -4.16 14.19
CA MET A 92 11.72 -5.40 13.44
C MET A 92 12.78 -6.27 14.13
N THR A 93 13.75 -5.66 14.81
CA THR A 93 14.74 -6.37 15.61
C THR A 93 14.09 -7.01 16.84
N ASP A 94 13.23 -6.27 17.55
CA ASP A 94 12.46 -6.81 18.68
C ASP A 94 11.59 -8.01 18.26
N PHE A 95 10.95 -7.93 17.09
CA PHE A 95 10.15 -9.01 16.51
C PHE A 95 10.97 -10.29 16.25
N ASP A 96 12.20 -10.16 15.75
CA ASP A 96 13.10 -11.28 15.47
C ASP A 96 13.65 -11.92 16.76
N GLU A 97 13.91 -11.13 17.80
CA GLU A 97 14.35 -11.61 19.11
C GLU A 97 13.25 -12.40 19.84
N GLU A 98 12.00 -11.90 19.84
CA GLU A 98 10.87 -12.56 20.49
C GLU A 98 10.46 -13.89 19.83
N ASN A 99 10.60 -14.00 18.50
CA ASN A 99 10.25 -15.20 17.74
C ASN A 99 11.40 -16.23 17.63
N GLY A 100 12.44 -16.09 18.44
CA GLY A 100 13.49 -17.11 18.60
C GLY A 100 14.65 -16.99 17.61
N GLY A 101 15.06 -15.77 17.26
CA GLY A 101 16.42 -15.47 16.76
C GLY A 101 16.88 -16.26 15.53
N GLY A 102 15.94 -16.70 14.69
CA GLY A 102 16.23 -17.52 13.50
C GLY A 102 16.43 -16.72 12.22
N SER A 103 16.27 -15.39 12.27
CA SER A 103 16.61 -14.50 11.17
C SER A 103 18.13 -14.41 11.06
N ASN A 104 18.68 -14.63 9.86
CA ASN A 104 20.12 -14.62 9.58
C ASN A 104 20.76 -13.21 9.70
N GLY A 105 20.30 -12.37 10.63
CA GLY A 105 20.70 -10.97 10.73
C GLY A 105 20.12 -10.10 9.61
N LEU A 106 18.91 -10.42 9.12
CA LEU A 106 18.26 -9.60 8.10
C LEU A 106 17.93 -8.23 8.68
N THR A 107 18.54 -7.19 8.12
CA THR A 107 18.25 -5.81 8.48
C THR A 107 17.01 -5.31 7.73
N PHE A 108 16.41 -4.23 8.23
CA PHE A 108 15.37 -3.52 7.49
C PHE A 108 15.85 -3.08 6.10
N ALA A 109 17.12 -2.68 5.97
CA ALA A 109 17.71 -2.34 4.68
C ALA A 109 17.73 -3.56 3.73
N ASP A 110 18.00 -4.76 4.26
CA ASP A 110 17.94 -6.00 3.48
C ASP A 110 16.51 -6.32 3.05
N TYR A 111 15.52 -6.14 3.94
CA TYR A 111 14.11 -6.31 3.59
C TYR A 111 13.66 -5.37 2.45
N LEU A 112 14.11 -4.12 2.48
CA LEU A 112 13.81 -3.17 1.41
C LEU A 112 14.55 -3.50 0.12
N SER A 113 15.73 -4.12 0.21
CA SER A 113 16.61 -4.42 -0.92
C SER A 113 16.45 -5.83 -1.50
N ALA A 114 15.68 -6.71 -0.87
CA ALA A 114 15.58 -8.14 -1.18
C ALA A 114 15.19 -8.54 -2.63
N GLU A 115 14.85 -7.58 -3.49
CA GLU A 115 14.53 -7.82 -4.91
C GLU A 115 15.52 -7.18 -5.90
N LEU A 116 16.54 -6.45 -5.44
CA LEU A 116 17.59 -5.96 -6.35
C LEU A 116 18.30 -7.13 -7.06
N ASP A 117 18.40 -8.26 -6.37
CA ASP A 117 19.01 -9.50 -6.88
C ASP A 117 18.02 -10.41 -7.64
N ALA A 118 16.73 -10.06 -7.67
CA ALA A 118 15.73 -10.83 -8.40
C ALA A 118 15.82 -10.47 -9.88
N GLN A 119 16.41 -11.37 -10.67
CA GLN A 119 16.53 -11.23 -12.11
C GLN A 119 15.14 -11.21 -12.74
N THR A 120 14.57 -10.03 -12.99
CA THR A 120 13.33 -9.85 -13.77
C THR A 120 13.60 -10.22 -15.22
N SER A 121 13.54 -11.52 -15.52
CA SER A 121 13.46 -12.03 -16.87
C SER A 121 12.06 -11.74 -17.41
N CYS A 122 11.94 -10.79 -18.33
CA CYS A 122 10.69 -10.61 -19.08
C CYS A 122 10.35 -11.82 -19.97
N ALA A 123 11.29 -12.75 -20.18
CA ALA A 123 11.13 -13.87 -21.11
C ALA A 123 10.13 -14.94 -20.62
N ASP A 124 9.90 -15.05 -19.32
CA ASP A 124 9.02 -16.09 -18.76
C ASP A 124 7.54 -15.68 -18.73
N LEU A 125 7.23 -14.38 -18.74
CA LEU A 125 5.86 -13.88 -18.68
C LEU A 125 5.09 -14.09 -20.01
N GLU A 126 5.76 -13.98 -21.15
CA GLU A 126 5.10 -14.16 -22.46
C GLU A 126 4.79 -15.63 -22.75
N GLY A 127 5.60 -16.56 -22.21
CA GLY A 127 5.47 -18.00 -22.41
C GLY A 127 4.39 -18.68 -21.56
N GLU A 128 4.17 -18.22 -20.32
CA GLU A 128 3.14 -18.78 -19.42
C GLU A 128 1.73 -18.28 -19.71
N ILE A 129 1.57 -17.02 -20.13
CA ILE A 129 0.24 -16.44 -20.42
C ILE A 129 -0.44 -17.16 -21.59
N CYS A 130 0.32 -17.65 -22.57
CA CYS A 130 -0.22 -18.39 -23.72
C CYS A 130 -0.47 -19.88 -23.46
N LYS A 131 0.16 -20.47 -22.44
CA LYS A 131 0.01 -21.90 -22.11
C LYS A 131 -1.06 -22.17 -21.06
N ASN A 132 -1.35 -21.19 -20.21
CA ASN A 132 -2.36 -21.26 -19.17
C ASN A 132 -3.65 -20.52 -19.56
N GLY A 133 -4.00 -20.52 -20.85
CA GLY A 133 -5.38 -20.23 -21.26
C GLY A 133 -6.33 -21.12 -20.47
N PRO A 134 -7.45 -20.61 -19.93
CA PRO A 134 -8.26 -21.32 -18.97
C PRO A 134 -8.86 -22.57 -19.61
N SER A 135 -8.22 -23.71 -19.39
CA SER A 135 -8.90 -24.99 -19.42
C SER A 135 -9.82 -24.99 -18.21
N SER A 136 -11.06 -24.59 -18.48
CA SER A 136 -12.24 -24.93 -17.70
C SER A 136 -12.06 -26.34 -17.13
N GLU A 137 -12.03 -26.48 -15.80
CA GLU A 137 -12.93 -27.30 -14.98
C GLU A 137 -12.54 -27.08 -13.50
N GLY A 138 -13.40 -26.37 -12.77
CA GLY A 138 -13.19 -26.05 -11.36
C GLY A 138 -14.13 -24.96 -10.91
N GLU A 139 -15.43 -25.27 -10.86
CA GLU A 139 -16.42 -24.46 -10.14
C GLU A 139 -16.09 -24.52 -8.63
N GLY A 140 -15.07 -23.78 -8.21
CA GLY A 140 -14.97 -23.30 -6.86
C GLY A 140 -15.91 -22.12 -6.74
N ASP A 141 -17.06 -22.33 -6.10
CA ASP A 141 -17.94 -21.27 -5.63
C ASP A 141 -17.16 -20.39 -4.64
N VAL A 142 -16.38 -19.44 -5.16
CA VAL A 142 -15.77 -18.38 -4.36
C VAL A 142 -16.91 -17.44 -4.01
N GLU A 143 -17.55 -17.71 -2.86
CA GLU A 143 -18.61 -16.85 -2.33
C GLU A 143 -18.07 -15.40 -2.30
N PRO A 144 -18.67 -14.48 -3.08
CA PRO A 144 -18.17 -13.12 -3.15
C PRO A 144 -18.22 -12.49 -1.76
N ALA A 145 -17.10 -11.93 -1.31
CA ALA A 145 -16.97 -11.29 0.00
C ALA A 145 -18.20 -10.41 0.29
N ARG A 146 -19.01 -10.83 1.26
CA ARG A 146 -20.30 -10.22 1.54
C ARG A 146 -20.06 -8.80 2.07
N ALA A 147 -20.57 -7.80 1.35
CA ALA A 147 -20.45 -6.42 1.78
C ALA A 147 -21.06 -6.24 3.19
N PRO A 148 -20.37 -5.53 4.10
CA PRO A 148 -20.87 -5.33 5.45
C PRO A 148 -22.19 -4.54 5.45
N ALA A 149 -23.02 -4.79 6.46
CA ALA A 149 -24.26 -4.03 6.66
C ALA A 149 -23.94 -2.56 7.01
N LEU A 150 -24.80 -1.63 6.58
CA LEU A 150 -24.61 -0.19 6.83
C LEU A 150 -24.42 0.12 8.32
N ALA A 151 -25.18 -0.55 9.19
CA ALA A 151 -25.06 -0.37 10.64
C ALA A 151 -23.63 -0.66 11.15
N ALA A 152 -23.01 -1.74 10.67
CA ALA A 152 -21.64 -2.09 11.05
C ALA A 152 -20.60 -1.07 10.54
N VAL A 153 -20.84 -0.50 9.34
CA VAL A 153 -19.99 0.56 8.77
C VAL A 153 -20.07 1.83 9.63
N VAL A 154 -21.28 2.26 10.00
CA VAL A 154 -21.50 3.45 10.84
C VAL A 154 -20.88 3.26 12.23
N GLU A 155 -21.04 2.08 12.82
CA GLU A 155 -20.44 1.76 14.12
C GLU A 155 -18.90 1.83 14.04
N SER A 156 -18.31 1.31 12.97
CA SER A 156 -16.86 1.39 12.74
C SER A 156 -16.39 2.84 12.58
N LEU A 157 -17.13 3.67 11.85
CA LEU A 157 -16.80 5.10 11.68
C LEU A 157 -16.88 5.88 13.00
N ASN A 158 -17.83 5.54 13.89
CA ASN A 158 -17.91 6.13 15.23
C ASN A 158 -16.69 5.79 16.09
N VAL A 159 -16.19 4.55 16.00
CA VAL A 159 -14.94 4.16 16.68
C VAL A 159 -13.76 4.98 16.17
N VAL A 160 -13.65 5.15 14.84
CA VAL A 160 -12.59 5.96 14.23
C VAL A 160 -12.70 7.43 14.65
N ARG A 161 -13.90 8.01 14.66
CA ARG A 161 -14.17 9.37 15.14
C ARG A 161 -13.72 9.56 16.58
N SER A 162 -14.15 8.67 17.48
CA SER A 162 -13.78 8.72 18.90
C SER A 162 -12.27 8.62 19.09
N PHE A 163 -11.60 7.74 18.33
CA PHE A 163 -10.14 7.65 18.36
C PHE A 163 -9.46 8.98 17.97
N VAL A 164 -9.92 9.64 16.91
CA VAL A 164 -9.35 10.93 16.45
C VAL A 164 -9.61 12.05 17.47
N GLU A 165 -10.80 12.08 18.07
CA GLU A 165 -11.16 13.05 19.11
C GLU A 165 -10.29 12.88 20.36
N CYS A 166 -10.04 11.64 20.80
CA CYS A 166 -9.17 11.34 21.93
C CYS A 166 -7.68 11.53 21.64
N SER A 167 -7.26 11.43 20.38
CA SER A 167 -5.85 11.55 19.96
C SER A 167 -5.40 12.98 19.67
N GLY A 168 -6.12 13.99 20.16
CA GLY A 168 -5.76 15.40 20.02
C GLY A 168 -6.52 16.16 18.93
N GLY A 169 -7.56 15.58 18.34
CA GLY A 169 -8.56 16.30 17.55
C GLY A 169 -8.03 16.89 16.24
N ASN A 170 -7.29 16.10 15.46
CA ASN A 170 -6.81 16.54 14.14
C ASN A 170 -7.99 16.90 13.23
N SER A 171 -8.15 18.19 12.95
CA SER A 171 -9.29 18.72 12.20
C SER A 171 -9.41 18.17 10.78
N GLU A 172 -8.30 17.81 10.13
CA GLU A 172 -8.32 17.26 8.78
C GLU A 172 -8.76 15.79 8.77
N LEU A 173 -8.32 15.02 9.77
CA LEU A 173 -8.81 13.65 9.96
C LEU A 173 -10.31 13.64 10.27
N LEU A 174 -10.78 14.54 11.14
CA LEU A 174 -12.21 14.66 11.46
C LEU A 174 -13.05 15.02 10.22
N ARG A 175 -12.58 15.94 9.36
CA ARG A 175 -13.24 16.24 8.08
C ARG A 175 -13.30 15.02 7.18
N THR A 176 -12.22 14.25 7.12
CA THR A 176 -12.17 13.03 6.30
C THR A 176 -13.16 11.98 6.80
N VAL A 177 -13.26 11.80 8.12
CA VAL A 177 -14.25 10.91 8.75
C VAL A 177 -15.68 11.37 8.41
N SER A 178 -15.99 12.67 8.52
CA SER A 178 -17.30 13.19 8.12
C SER A 178 -17.62 12.96 6.63
N ARG A 179 -16.63 13.10 5.74
CA ARG A 179 -16.83 12.79 4.31
C ARG A 179 -17.12 11.31 4.08
N LEU A 180 -16.50 10.42 4.85
CA LEU A 180 -16.77 8.98 4.78
C LEU A 180 -18.17 8.64 5.31
N GLU A 181 -18.61 9.28 6.39
CA GLU A 181 -19.97 9.15 6.92
C GLU A 181 -21.01 9.60 5.87
N ASP A 182 -20.84 10.78 5.29
CA ASP A 182 -21.73 11.31 4.24
C ASP A 182 -21.79 10.37 3.02
N ALA A 183 -20.64 9.83 2.61
CA ALA A 183 -20.57 8.87 1.51
C ALA A 183 -21.27 7.54 1.84
N ALA A 184 -21.15 7.05 3.08
CA ALA A 184 -21.81 5.83 3.54
C ALA A 184 -23.34 5.99 3.55
N TYR A 185 -23.84 7.11 4.08
CA TYR A 185 -25.28 7.44 4.05
C TYR A 185 -25.77 7.66 2.61
N GLY A 186 -24.98 8.34 1.78
CA GLY A 186 -25.27 8.53 0.37
C GLY A 186 -25.42 7.21 -0.37
N ALA A 187 -24.45 6.30 -0.25
CA ALA A 187 -24.47 4.99 -0.90
C ALA A 187 -25.69 4.15 -0.49
N ALA A 188 -26.09 4.18 0.79
CA ALA A 188 -27.31 3.53 1.26
C ALA A 188 -28.57 4.11 0.62
N ASN A 189 -28.63 5.43 0.50
CA ASN A 189 -29.76 6.14 -0.11
C ASN A 189 -29.83 5.95 -1.63
N TYR A 190 -28.70 5.78 -2.32
CA TYR A 190 -28.68 5.41 -3.74
C TYR A 190 -29.13 3.97 -3.96
N ARG A 191 -28.72 3.04 -3.08
CA ARG A 191 -29.16 1.64 -3.13
C ARG A 191 -30.65 1.46 -2.84
N ALA A 192 -31.24 2.38 -2.08
CA ALA A 192 -32.68 2.44 -1.80
C ALA A 192 -33.52 3.06 -2.95
N LYS A 193 -32.90 3.72 -3.93
CA LYS A 193 -33.59 4.30 -5.08
C LYS A 193 -33.63 3.27 -6.23
N GLN A 194 -34.80 2.65 -6.37
CA GLN A 194 -35.36 1.90 -7.52
C GLN A 194 -34.36 1.32 -8.53
N SER A 195 -34.16 0.00 -8.48
CA SER A 195 -33.19 -0.71 -9.34
C SER A 195 -33.61 -0.85 -10.81
N ARG A 196 -34.92 -0.85 -11.10
CA ARG A 196 -35.46 -1.11 -12.45
C ARG A 196 -36.65 -0.20 -12.77
N ILE A 197 -36.72 0.22 -14.03
CA ILE A 197 -37.83 1.00 -14.59
C ILE A 197 -39.16 0.24 -14.58
N ASP A 198 -39.10 -1.10 -14.54
CA ASP A 198 -40.28 -1.99 -14.51
C ASP A 198 -41.07 -1.88 -13.20
N ASP A 199 -40.46 -1.37 -12.11
CA ASP A 199 -41.13 -1.16 -10.82
C ASP A 199 -42.11 0.02 -10.85
N TYR A 200 -42.16 0.79 -11.94
CA TYR A 200 -43.04 1.97 -12.10
C TYR A 200 -44.44 1.64 -12.64
N PHE A 201 -44.63 0.47 -13.27
CA PHE A 201 -45.87 0.13 -13.98
C PHE A 201 -46.71 -0.94 -13.29
N LYS A 202 -46.91 -0.81 -11.97
CA LYS A 202 -47.93 -1.57 -11.23
C LYS A 202 -49.24 -0.81 -11.12
#